data_AF-A0A7S1VDB7-F1
#
_entry.id   AF-A0A7S1VDB7-F1
#
_cell.length_a   1.000
_cell.length_b   1.000
_cell.length_c   1.000
_cell.angle_alpha   90.00
_cell.angle_beta   90.00
_cell.angle_gamma   90.00
#
_symmetry.space_group_name_H-M   'P 1'
#
loop_
_entity.id
_entity.type
_entity.pdbx_description
1 polymer ?
#
loop_
_entity_poly.entity_id
_entity_poly.type
_entity_poly.pdbx_seq_one_letter_code
_entity_poly.pdbx_strand_id
1 'polypeptide(L)'
;MSQQDKQGYNKTHQPLNYIPLAHYLKQIDDSCPRTVYIATDDPITIREEIAALNATSGFNFVLTPKPEASQGHVKTEKDCTAKYDKTISMVMDLYLLVHASVFVGEFNSNWGRLVTNLRVHFPDVDEPVMGTAKPREVRVAFGDVARDAPGI
;
A
#
# COMPACT_ATOMS: atom_id res chain seq x y z
N MET A 1 0.15 23.04 31.28
CA MET A 1 0.11 23.89 30.07
C MET A 1 1.44 23.69 29.36
N SER A 2 1.50 23.00 28.23
CA SER A 2 1.08 23.55 26.94
C SER A 2 0.59 22.44 26.01
N GLN A 3 -0.60 22.68 25.43
CA GLN A 3 -1.06 22.02 24.22
C GLN A 3 -0.21 22.53 23.05
N GLN A 4 0.62 21.70 22.44
CA GLN A 4 1.11 21.89 21.07
C GLN A 4 1.83 20.62 20.63
N ASP A 5 1.13 19.80 19.84
CA ASP A 5 1.66 19.03 18.71
C ASP A 5 0.45 18.44 17.97
N LYS A 6 -0.31 19.35 17.35
CA LYS A 6 -1.33 19.02 16.35
C LYS A 6 -0.65 18.95 15.00
N GLN A 7 -0.20 17.76 14.57
CA GLN A 7 -0.09 17.34 13.16
C GLN A 7 0.62 16.00 13.11
N GLY A 8 0.07 15.06 12.32
CA GLY A 8 0.44 13.63 12.29
C GLY A 8 1.83 13.28 11.75
N TYR A 9 2.86 14.11 11.96
CA TYR A 9 4.24 13.85 11.55
C TYR A 9 5.23 14.13 12.68
N ASN A 10 6.25 13.30 12.82
CA ASN A 10 7.36 13.54 13.75
C ASN A 10 8.42 14.49 13.13
N LYS A 11 9.46 14.83 13.92
CA LYS A 11 10.56 15.71 13.49
C LYS A 11 11.39 15.18 12.31
N THR A 12 11.23 13.91 11.93
CA THR A 12 11.88 13.28 10.77
C THR A 12 10.95 13.16 9.56
N HIS A 13 9.78 13.83 9.59
CA HIS A 13 8.73 13.77 8.55
C HIS A 13 8.12 12.38 8.34
N GLN A 14 8.24 11.48 9.32
CA GLN A 14 7.56 10.20 9.29
C GLN A 14 6.13 10.38 9.84
N PRO A 15 5.11 9.77 9.21
CA PRO A 15 3.77 9.76 9.77
C PRO A 15 3.84 9.14 11.18
N LEU A 16 3.26 9.81 12.17
CA LEU A 16 3.32 9.40 13.58
C LEU A 16 2.64 8.06 13.86
N ASN A 17 1.81 7.57 12.93
CA ASN A 17 0.97 6.39 13.12
C ASN A 17 1.31 5.36 12.04
N TYR A 18 2.24 4.46 12.36
CA TYR A 18 2.37 3.20 11.64
C TYR A 18 1.01 2.51 11.58
N ILE A 19 0.57 2.12 10.38
CA ILE A 19 -0.68 1.37 10.19
C ILE A 19 -0.30 -0.10 9.98
N PRO A 20 -0.70 -1.03 10.88
CA PRO A 20 -0.40 -2.46 10.72
C PRO A 20 -1.09 -3.05 9.48
N LEU A 21 -0.48 -4.05 8.83
CA LEU A 21 -1.03 -4.75 7.65
C LEU A 21 -2.44 -5.27 7.89
N ALA A 22 -2.72 -5.78 9.09
CA ALA A 22 -4.06 -6.25 9.48
C ALA A 22 -5.14 -5.19 9.28
N HIS A 23 -4.82 -3.90 9.47
CA HIS A 23 -5.76 -2.81 9.27
C HIS A 23 -6.09 -2.59 7.78
N TYR A 24 -5.11 -2.75 6.88
CA TYR A 24 -5.34 -2.74 5.43
C TYR A 24 -6.23 -3.90 5.00
N LEU A 25 -6.01 -5.09 5.56
CA LEU A 25 -6.78 -6.29 5.21
C LEU A 25 -8.24 -6.22 5.62
N LYS A 26 -8.59 -5.50 6.68
CA LYS A 26 -9.99 -5.21 7.03
C LYS A 26 -10.75 -4.46 5.94
N GLN A 27 -10.04 -3.76 5.06
CA GLN A 27 -10.64 -3.10 3.90
C GLN A 27 -10.92 -4.08 2.77
N ILE A 28 -10.50 -5.33 2.86
CA ILE A 28 -10.69 -6.34 1.81
C ILE A 28 -11.73 -7.34 2.32
N ASP A 29 -12.69 -7.68 1.46
CA ASP A 29 -13.65 -8.73 1.76
C ASP A 29 -12.95 -10.10 1.74
N ASP A 30 -13.04 -10.82 2.86
CA ASP A 30 -12.40 -12.10 3.16
C ASP A 30 -13.21 -13.32 2.70
N SER A 31 -14.38 -13.10 2.07
CA SER A 31 -15.28 -14.16 1.61
C SER A 31 -14.67 -15.15 0.59
N CYS A 32 -13.55 -14.79 -0.04
CA CYS A 32 -12.85 -15.62 -1.02
C CYS A 32 -11.32 -15.57 -0.84
N PRO A 33 -10.58 -16.64 -1.16
CA PRO A 33 -9.12 -16.60 -1.22
C PRO A 33 -8.65 -15.49 -2.15
N ARG A 34 -7.74 -14.64 -1.65
CA ARG A 34 -7.15 -13.55 -2.45
C ARG A 34 -5.64 -13.58 -2.40
N THR A 35 -5.04 -13.29 -3.54
CA THR A 35 -3.62 -12.95 -3.62
C THR A 35 -3.44 -11.47 -3.28
N VAL A 36 -2.67 -11.18 -2.23
CA VAL A 36 -2.41 -9.82 -1.75
C VAL A 36 -0.98 -9.44 -2.13
N TYR A 37 -0.85 -8.52 -3.09
CA TYR A 37 0.43 -7.93 -3.45
C TYR A 37 0.76 -6.75 -2.54
N ILE A 38 1.94 -6.76 -1.93
CA ILE A 38 2.36 -5.73 -0.98
C ILE A 38 3.57 -4.98 -1.52
N ALA A 39 3.39 -3.69 -1.75
CA ALA A 39 4.46 -2.75 -2.03
C ALA A 39 4.80 -1.99 -0.75
N THR A 40 5.98 -2.24 -0.19
CA THR A 40 6.45 -1.65 1.08
C THR A 40 7.92 -1.22 0.96
N ASP A 41 8.29 -0.14 1.64
CA ASP A 41 9.69 0.25 1.88
C ASP A 41 10.30 -0.41 3.13
N ASP A 42 9.45 -1.01 3.98
CA ASP A 42 9.82 -1.82 5.14
C ASP A 42 9.42 -3.29 4.93
N PRO A 43 10.23 -4.08 4.18
CA PRO A 43 9.93 -5.48 3.92
C PRO A 43 10.18 -6.39 5.14
N ILE A 44 10.92 -5.93 6.16
CA ILE A 44 11.24 -6.76 7.33
C ILE A 44 10.01 -6.84 8.22
N THR A 45 9.49 -5.70 8.68
CA THR A 45 8.30 -5.66 9.55
C THR A 45 7.11 -6.33 8.90
N ILE A 46 6.89 -6.10 7.59
CA ILE A 46 5.80 -6.74 6.84
C ILE A 46 5.95 -8.26 6.77
N ARG A 47 7.16 -8.83 6.66
CA ARG A 47 7.34 -10.29 6.69
C ARG A 47 6.93 -10.88 8.04
N GLU A 48 7.25 -10.19 9.13
CA GLU A 48 6.85 -10.61 10.48
C GLU A 48 5.33 -10.57 10.64
N GLU A 49 4.68 -9.50 10.17
CA GLU A 49 3.21 -9.39 10.20
C GLU A 49 2.53 -10.45 9.33
N ILE A 50 3.07 -10.75 8.15
CA ILE A 50 2.56 -11.83 7.29
C ILE A 50 2.72 -13.19 7.95
N ALA A 51 3.85 -13.45 8.61
CA ALA A 51 4.05 -14.69 9.33
C ALA A 51 3.00 -14.86 10.45
N ALA A 52 2.67 -13.78 11.16
CA ALA A 52 1.63 -13.77 12.18
C ALA A 52 0.22 -13.97 11.58
N LEU A 53 -0.08 -13.34 10.44
CA LEU A 53 -1.40 -13.39 9.78
C LEU A 53 -1.65 -14.69 9.00
N ASN A 54 -0.63 -15.29 8.40
CA ASN A 54 -0.73 -16.54 7.66
C ASN A 54 -1.20 -17.71 8.53
N ALA A 55 -0.94 -17.65 9.84
CA ALA A 55 -1.45 -18.64 10.77
C ALA A 55 -2.99 -18.60 10.94
N THR A 56 -3.64 -17.52 10.49
CA THR A 56 -5.05 -17.23 10.82
C THR A 56 -5.92 -16.79 9.63
N SER A 57 -5.34 -16.52 8.46
CA SER A 57 -6.05 -15.93 7.32
C SER A 57 -5.97 -16.79 6.06
N GLY A 58 -6.96 -16.66 5.17
CA GLY A 58 -7.02 -17.31 3.85
C GLY A 58 -6.32 -16.54 2.72
N PHE A 59 -5.44 -15.59 3.06
CA PHE A 59 -4.74 -14.75 2.09
C PHE A 59 -3.44 -15.40 1.60
N ASN A 60 -3.12 -15.21 0.31
CA ASN A 60 -1.82 -15.54 -0.25
C ASN A 60 -1.01 -14.26 -0.46
N PHE A 61 -0.05 -13.98 0.42
CA PHE A 61 0.74 -12.76 0.36
C PHE A 61 1.92 -12.89 -0.61
N VAL A 62 2.09 -11.87 -1.45
CA VAL A 62 3.23 -11.74 -2.36
C VAL A 62 3.90 -10.40 -2.10
N LEU A 63 5.10 -10.44 -1.52
CA LEU A 63 6.00 -9.28 -1.56
C LEU A 63 6.74 -9.31 -2.87
N THR A 64 6.79 -8.16 -3.53
CA THR A 64 7.70 -7.97 -4.65
C THR A 64 9.14 -8.21 -4.19
N PRO A 65 9.92 -9.02 -4.92
CA PRO A 65 11.30 -9.29 -4.56
C PRO A 65 12.09 -7.98 -4.61
N LYS A 66 12.55 -7.56 -3.43
CA LYS A 66 13.44 -6.43 -3.23
C LYS A 66 14.77 -6.99 -2.74
N PRO A 67 15.90 -6.79 -3.46
CA PRO A 67 17.21 -7.16 -2.94
C PRO A 67 17.42 -6.52 -1.57
N GLU A 68 18.11 -7.15 -0.61
CA GLU A 68 18.26 -6.54 0.73
C GLU A 68 19.01 -5.20 0.70
N ALA A 69 19.93 -5.04 -0.26
CA ALA A 69 20.59 -3.76 -0.58
C ALA A 69 19.61 -2.68 -1.11
N SER A 70 18.36 -3.06 -1.41
CA SER A 70 17.33 -2.17 -1.95
C SER A 70 16.45 -1.52 -0.87
N GLN A 71 16.78 -1.69 0.42
CA GLN A 71 16.10 -0.99 1.51
C GLN A 71 16.28 0.54 1.44
N GLY A 72 15.26 1.28 1.87
CA GLY A 72 15.23 2.74 1.90
C GLY A 72 14.89 3.42 0.57
N HIS A 73 14.90 4.75 0.56
CA HIS A 73 14.47 5.54 -0.60
C HIS A 73 15.49 5.54 -1.75
N VAL A 74 15.00 5.47 -3.00
CA VAL A 74 15.85 5.55 -4.21
C VAL A 74 16.67 6.84 -4.29
N LYS A 75 16.15 7.94 -3.74
CA LYS A 75 16.83 9.24 -3.75
C LYS A 75 18.12 9.24 -2.93
N THR A 76 18.24 8.37 -1.94
CA THR A 76 19.40 8.30 -1.03
C THR A 76 20.42 7.24 -1.46
N GLU A 77 20.11 6.43 -2.47
CA GLU A 77 21.02 5.40 -2.98
C GLU A 77 22.14 6.02 -3.81
N LYS A 78 23.38 5.69 -3.46
CA LYS A 78 24.59 6.18 -4.13
C LYS A 78 25.10 5.20 -5.18
N ASP A 79 24.91 3.90 -4.96
CA ASP A 79 25.35 2.89 -5.90
C ASP A 79 24.41 2.85 -7.12
N CYS A 80 24.97 2.96 -8.33
CA CYS A 80 24.19 3.03 -9.55
C CYS A 80 23.41 1.74 -9.82
N THR A 81 24.00 0.58 -9.52
CA THR A 81 23.36 -0.72 -9.75
C THR A 81 22.21 -0.91 -8.77
N ALA A 82 22.43 -0.69 -7.48
CA ALA A 82 21.38 -0.74 -6.46
C ALA A 82 20.26 0.28 -6.75
N LYS A 83 20.60 1.47 -7.25
CA LYS A 83 19.61 2.48 -7.65
C LYS A 83 18.77 2.03 -8.85
N TYR A 84 19.39 1.38 -9.83
CA TYR A 84 18.68 0.80 -10.98
C TYR A 84 17.72 -0.30 -10.51
N ASP A 85 18.21 -1.25 -9.70
CA ASP A 85 17.40 -2.34 -9.17
C ASP A 85 16.21 -1.82 -8.35
N LYS A 86 16.44 -0.85 -7.45
CA LYS A 86 15.36 -0.19 -6.71
C LYS A 86 14.34 0.48 -7.64
N THR A 87 14.80 1.10 -8.72
CA THR A 87 13.91 1.76 -9.69
C THR A 87 13.04 0.74 -10.41
N ILE A 88 13.60 -0.39 -10.83
CA ILE A 88 12.83 -1.49 -11.45
C ILE A 88 11.81 -2.08 -10.47
N SER A 89 12.20 -2.33 -9.21
CA SER A 89 11.28 -2.78 -8.17
C SER A 89 10.13 -1.77 -7.94
N MET A 90 10.41 -0.47 -7.91
CA MET A 90 9.37 0.56 -7.82
C MET A 90 8.43 0.54 -9.03
N VAL A 91 8.95 0.42 -10.26
CA VAL A 91 8.10 0.34 -11.46
C VAL A 91 7.20 -0.90 -11.42
N MET A 92 7.72 -2.04 -10.96
CA MET A 92 6.93 -3.27 -10.79
C MET A 92 5.86 -3.11 -9.71
N ASP A 93 6.19 -2.52 -8.56
CA ASP A 93 5.22 -2.17 -7.52
C ASP A 93 4.10 -1.30 -8.11
N LEU A 94 4.45 -0.26 -8.86
CA LEU A 94 3.48 0.63 -9.49
C LEU A 94 2.55 -0.12 -10.45
N TYR A 95 3.12 -0.96 -11.31
CA TYR A 95 2.36 -1.75 -12.28
C TYR A 95 1.35 -2.66 -11.57
N LEU A 96 1.80 -3.44 -10.58
CA LEU A 96 0.91 -4.32 -9.81
C LEU A 96 -0.17 -3.53 -9.08
N LEU A 97 0.20 -2.43 -8.42
CA LEU A 97 -0.74 -1.59 -7.69
C LEU A 97 -1.74 -0.88 -8.61
N VAL A 98 -1.41 -0.55 -9.86
CA VAL A 98 -2.36 0.04 -10.80
C VAL A 98 -3.31 -1.02 -11.36
N HIS A 99 -2.81 -2.23 -11.61
CA HIS A 99 -3.58 -3.30 -12.26
C HIS A 99 -4.37 -4.22 -11.31
N ALA A 100 -4.14 -4.18 -10.00
CA ALA A 100 -4.90 -4.99 -9.05
C ALA A 100 -6.42 -4.72 -9.08
N SER A 101 -7.24 -5.74 -8.84
CA SER A 101 -8.71 -5.59 -8.82
C SER A 101 -9.19 -4.65 -7.69
N VAL A 102 -8.56 -4.75 -6.53
CA VAL A 102 -8.77 -3.87 -5.38
C VAL A 102 -7.42 -3.28 -4.98
N PHE A 103 -7.36 -1.96 -4.85
CA PHE A 103 -6.23 -1.26 -4.26
C PHE A 103 -6.60 -0.73 -2.88
N VAL A 104 -5.77 -1.02 -1.89
CA VAL A 104 -5.86 -0.43 -0.55
C VAL A 104 -4.57 0.34 -0.30
N GLY A 105 -4.69 1.64 -0.02
CA GLY A 105 -3.53 2.47 0.24
C GLY A 105 -3.86 3.69 1.08
N GLU A 106 -2.87 4.51 1.36
CA GLU A 106 -3.04 5.75 2.12
C GLU A 106 -3.06 6.97 1.19
N PHE A 107 -4.02 7.89 1.39
CA PHE A 107 -4.02 9.17 0.69
C PHE A 107 -2.95 10.14 1.17
N ASN A 108 -2.30 9.88 2.31
CA ASN A 108 -1.14 10.66 2.76
C ASN A 108 0.15 10.24 2.04
N SER A 109 0.15 9.06 1.42
CA SER A 109 1.27 8.60 0.62
C SER A 109 1.22 9.17 -0.80
N ASN A 110 2.34 9.73 -1.26
CA ASN A 110 2.49 10.13 -2.67
C ASN A 110 2.28 8.93 -3.61
N TRP A 111 2.68 7.73 -3.18
CA TRP A 111 2.41 6.49 -3.92
C TRP A 111 0.92 6.18 -4.00
N GLY A 112 0.18 6.31 -2.90
CA GLY A 112 -1.26 6.08 -2.89
C GLY A 112 -2.03 7.06 -3.79
N ARG A 113 -1.63 8.33 -3.79
CA ARG A 113 -2.18 9.35 -4.70
C ARG A 113 -1.86 9.05 -6.16
N LEU A 114 -0.61 8.68 -6.46
CA LEU A 114 -0.18 8.36 -7.82
C LEU A 114 -0.94 7.17 -8.38
N VAL A 115 -1.03 6.06 -7.63
CA VAL A 115 -1.77 4.86 -8.05
C VAL A 115 -3.24 5.20 -8.29
N THR A 116 -3.86 5.97 -7.38
CA THR A 116 -5.26 6.40 -7.55
C THR A 116 -5.45 7.22 -8.82
N ASN A 117 -4.55 8.17 -9.10
CA ASN A 117 -4.60 8.98 -10.31
C ASN A 117 -4.41 8.13 -11.58
N LEU A 118 -3.43 7.22 -11.59
CA LEU A 118 -3.18 6.33 -12.73
C LEU A 118 -4.36 5.39 -12.99
N ARG A 119 -5.02 4.87 -11.95
CA ARG A 119 -6.22 4.04 -12.10
C ARG A 119 -7.40 4.80 -12.72
N VAL A 120 -7.48 6.12 -12.52
CA VAL A 120 -8.49 6.97 -13.16
C VAL A 120 -8.15 7.22 -14.63
N HIS A 121 -6.87 7.41 -14.96
CA HIS A 121 -6.42 7.73 -16.33
C HIS A 121 -6.21 6.52 -17.24
N PHE A 122 -5.94 5.36 -16.65
CA PHE A 122 -5.81 4.08 -17.33
C PHE A 122 -6.89 3.12 -16.83
N PRO A 123 -8.19 3.42 -17.09
CA PRO A 123 -9.21 2.39 -16.97
C PRO A 123 -8.84 1.27 -17.96
N ASP A 124 -9.04 0.02 -17.57
CA ASP A 124 -8.81 -1.08 -18.50
C ASP A 124 -9.64 -0.87 -19.77
N VAL A 125 -8.98 -1.01 -20.91
CA VAL A 125 -9.60 -1.05 -22.24
C VAL A 125 -10.05 -2.48 -22.56
N ASP A 126 -10.31 -3.29 -21.53
CA ASP A 126 -11.06 -4.53 -21.73
C ASP A 126 -12.48 -4.09 -22.06
N GLU A 127 -12.72 -3.89 -23.35
CA GLU A 127 -14.06 -3.73 -23.88
C GLU A 127 -14.93 -4.84 -23.28
N PRO A 128 -16.10 -4.50 -22.74
CA PRO A 128 -17.04 -5.51 -22.32
C PRO A 128 -17.49 -6.26 -23.57
N VAL A 129 -16.88 -7.41 -23.86
CA VAL A 129 -17.54 -8.49 -24.58
C VAL A 129 -18.66 -8.94 -23.63
N MET A 130 -19.80 -8.25 -23.73
CA MET A 130 -20.99 -8.43 -22.91
C MET A 130 -20.78 -8.35 -21.39
N GLY A 131 -20.77 -7.11 -20.87
CA GLY A 131 -21.49 -6.75 -19.64
C GLY A 131 -20.98 -7.22 -18.27
N THR A 132 -19.71 -7.62 -18.10
CA THR A 132 -19.26 -8.20 -16.80
C THR A 132 -17.96 -7.65 -16.22
N ALA A 133 -17.29 -6.67 -16.85
CA ALA A 133 -16.11 -6.05 -16.25
C ALA A 133 -16.50 -5.23 -15.02
N LYS A 134 -16.23 -5.75 -13.82
CA LYS A 134 -16.42 -5.00 -12.56
C LYS A 134 -15.39 -3.85 -12.51
N PRO A 135 -15.81 -2.63 -12.14
CA PRO A 135 -14.88 -1.52 -11.99
C PRO A 135 -13.83 -1.84 -10.91
N ARG A 136 -12.58 -1.44 -11.13
CA ARG A 136 -11.50 -1.56 -10.14
C ARG A 136 -11.85 -0.74 -8.91
N GLU A 137 -11.68 -1.33 -7.74
CA GLU A 137 -11.99 -0.66 -6.48
C GLU A 137 -10.74 0.02 -5.91
N VAL A 138 -10.93 1.21 -5.36
CA VAL A 138 -9.94 1.93 -4.57
C VAL A 138 -10.50 2.12 -3.17
N ARG A 139 -9.75 1.65 -2.17
CA ARG A 139 -10.08 1.74 -0.75
C ARG A 139 -8.93 2.43 -0.01
N VAL A 140 -9.27 3.13 1.06
CA VAL A 140 -8.32 3.94 1.81
C VAL A 140 -8.16 3.37 3.20
N ALA A 141 -6.93 3.06 3.58
CA ALA A 141 -6.61 2.81 4.98
C ALA A 141 -6.31 4.15 5.65
N PHE A 142 -7.15 4.53 6.62
CA PHE A 142 -6.86 5.64 7.52
C PHE A 142 -6.22 5.07 8.78
N GLY A 143 -5.07 5.59 9.20
CA GLY A 143 -4.55 5.28 10.54
C GLY A 143 -5.50 5.85 11.59
N ASP A 144 -5.62 5.21 12.75
CA ASP A 144 -6.57 5.61 13.78
C ASP A 144 -6.54 7.12 14.03
N VAL A 145 -7.60 7.79 13.59
CA VAL A 145 -8.10 8.96 14.30
C VAL A 145 -9.10 8.41 15.28
N ALA A 146 -8.63 7.97 16.45
CA ALA A 146 -9.53 7.82 17.59
C ALA A 146 -10.04 9.21 17.95
N ARG A 147 -11.16 9.59 17.35
CA ARG A 147 -12.20 10.46 17.92
C ARG A 147 -13.41 10.31 17.01
N ASP A 148 -14.40 9.63 17.58
CA ASP A 148 -15.81 9.68 17.23
C ASP A 148 -16.11 10.78 16.21
N ALA A 149 -16.56 10.39 15.01
CA ALA A 149 -17.39 11.31 14.26
C ALA A 149 -18.68 11.50 15.10
N PRO A 150 -18.97 12.69 15.65
CA PRO A 150 -20.34 12.97 16.04
C PRO A 150 -21.14 13.00 14.73
N GLY A 151 -22.27 12.31 14.74
CA GLY A 151 -23.07 12.07 13.55
C GLY A 151 -23.30 13.29 12.65
N ILE A 152 -23.50 12.97 11.38
CA ILE A 152 -24.35 13.74 10.48
C ILE A 152 -25.45 12.79 10.04
#